data_AF-A0A2R5GNL3-F1
#
_entry.id   AF-A0A2R5GNL3-F1
#
_cell.length_a   1.000
_cell.length_b   1.000
_cell.length_c   1.000
_cell.angle_alpha   90.00
_cell.angle_beta   90.00
_cell.angle_gamma   90.00
#
_symmetry.space_group_name_H-M   'P 1'
#
loop_
_entity.id
_entity.type
_entity.pdbx_description
1 polymer ?
#
loop_
_entity_poly.entity_id
_entity_poly.type
_entity_poly.pdbx_seq_one_letter_code
_entity_poly.pdbx_strand_id
1 'polypeptide(L)'
;MQLTLAVTGADDVLQVEVGSGAQVDDVKAVAAAEMEVSPGRLEISYKNEVLPDDALLSDVGVEDEDLMALRVLPAEATGSAVGYSQQEGQLQQQGQRRSRGGLGERIRRSLRASLPRVSEEERQRQRYIESQISAQNISENMARAFEESPESFVRVLMLYIDTEVNNVPVKAFIDSGAQTTVMSRACADRCGIMRLVDSRFAGVAVGVGSAQILGRVHIAPIKIGTQLYNCGFSVIDGAQDIELLLGLDMLRRHQAMIDLRNDCLHIGEPEELVPFLSESETPEYARHT
;
A
#
# COMPACT_ATOMS: atom_id res chain seq x y z
N MET A 1 2.78 25.16 -5.01
CA MET A 1 3.43 24.15 -5.86
C MET A 1 3.08 22.81 -5.27
N GLN A 2 2.43 21.97 -6.07
CA GLN A 2 1.98 20.65 -5.67
C GLN A 2 3.02 19.64 -6.13
N LEU A 3 3.54 18.86 -5.19
CA LEU A 3 4.61 17.88 -5.42
C LEU A 3 4.12 16.49 -5.09
N THR A 4 4.53 15.50 -5.89
CA THR A 4 4.21 14.09 -5.61
C THR A 4 5.45 13.39 -5.08
N LEU A 5 5.40 12.87 -3.86
CA LEU A 5 6.46 12.09 -3.23
C LEU A 5 6.11 10.61 -3.29
N ALA A 6 6.89 9.79 -3.99
CA ALA A 6 6.78 8.34 -3.97
C ALA A 6 7.59 7.76 -2.81
N VAL A 7 6.93 7.06 -1.88
CA VAL A 7 7.60 6.47 -0.71
C VAL A 7 8.37 5.23 -1.15
N THR A 8 9.70 5.25 -1.08
CA THR A 8 10.54 4.12 -1.48
C THR A 8 10.45 3.01 -0.43
N GLY A 9 9.74 1.93 -0.76
CA GLY A 9 9.53 0.77 0.11
C GLY A 9 8.07 0.56 0.56
N ALA A 10 7.17 1.46 0.19
CA ALA A 10 5.72 1.30 0.28
C ALA A 10 5.11 1.68 -1.07
N ASP A 11 3.99 1.09 -1.50
CA ASP A 11 3.29 1.49 -2.74
C ASP A 11 2.49 2.81 -2.56
N ASP A 12 2.89 3.64 -1.59
CA ASP A 12 2.22 4.88 -1.22
C ASP A 12 2.86 6.09 -1.90
N VAL A 13 2.00 7.02 -2.33
CA VAL A 13 2.37 8.33 -2.86
C VAL A 13 1.76 9.42 -1.98
N LEU A 14 2.57 10.40 -1.60
CA LEU A 14 2.16 11.53 -0.78
C LEU A 14 2.08 12.79 -1.67
N GLN A 15 0.99 13.54 -1.58
CA GLN A 15 0.90 14.84 -2.24
C GLN A 15 1.16 15.96 -1.25
N VAL A 16 2.19 16.76 -1.52
CA VAL A 16 2.62 17.83 -0.63
C VAL A 16 2.46 19.17 -1.34
N GLU A 17 1.75 20.09 -0.70
CA GLU A 17 1.61 21.47 -1.19
C GLU A 17 2.62 22.37 -0.47
N VAL A 18 3.57 22.91 -1.23
CA VAL A 18 4.60 23.84 -0.72
C VAL A 18 4.62 25.16 -1.48
N GLY A 19 5.12 26.21 -0.83
CA GLY A 19 5.31 27.52 -1.45
C GLY A 19 6.36 27.48 -2.58
N SER A 20 6.26 28.39 -3.55
CA SER A 20 7.13 28.44 -4.74
C SER A 20 8.61 28.77 -4.47
N GLY A 21 9.00 28.96 -3.21
CA GLY A 21 10.39 29.16 -2.76
C GLY A 21 10.77 28.25 -1.59
N ALA A 22 10.06 27.13 -1.43
CA ALA A 22 10.31 26.19 -0.36
C ALA A 22 11.66 25.47 -0.53
N GLN A 23 12.26 25.14 0.62
CA GLN A 23 13.45 24.30 0.70
C GLN A 23 13.05 22.84 0.86
N VAL A 24 14.02 21.95 0.66
CA VAL A 24 13.84 20.51 0.85
C VAL A 24 13.45 20.19 2.31
N ASP A 25 13.95 20.94 3.29
CA ASP A 25 13.56 20.81 4.70
C ASP A 25 12.06 21.08 4.94
N ASP A 26 11.47 22.04 4.22
CA ASP A 26 10.03 22.34 4.32
C ASP A 26 9.19 21.16 3.79
N VAL A 27 9.62 20.55 2.69
CA VAL A 27 8.96 19.35 2.12
C VAL A 27 9.11 18.15 3.06
N LYS A 28 10.30 17.97 3.67
CA LYS A 28 10.52 16.93 4.68
C LYS A 28 9.67 17.14 5.92
N ALA A 29 9.48 18.36 6.37
CA ALA A 29 8.66 18.66 7.55
C ALA A 29 7.19 18.30 7.32
N VAL A 30 6.64 18.60 6.14
CA VAL A 30 5.26 18.22 5.80
C VAL A 30 5.13 16.71 5.64
N ALA A 31 6.05 16.06 4.92
CA ALA A 31 6.05 14.61 4.77
C ALA A 31 6.21 13.87 6.13
N ALA A 32 7.03 14.41 7.03
CA ALA A 32 7.22 13.89 8.39
C ALA A 32 5.96 13.96 9.24
N ALA A 33 5.22 15.08 9.15
CA ALA A 33 3.96 15.26 9.86
C ALA A 33 2.89 14.28 9.39
N GLU A 34 2.85 13.98 8.10
CA GLU A 34 1.83 13.10 7.50
C GLU A 34 2.14 11.61 7.68
N MET A 35 3.43 11.24 7.69
CA MET A 35 3.89 9.87 7.91
C MET A 35 4.15 9.53 9.39
N GLU A 36 3.90 10.46 10.32
CA GLU A 36 4.20 10.34 11.76
C GLU A 36 5.65 9.90 12.08
N VAL A 37 6.63 10.39 11.32
CA VAL A 37 8.06 10.07 11.49
C VAL A 37 8.91 11.32 11.70
N SER A 38 10.07 11.19 12.36
CA SER A 38 10.98 12.33 12.56
C SER A 38 11.57 12.83 11.22
N PRO A 39 11.64 14.15 10.98
CA PRO A 39 12.19 14.72 9.73
C PRO A 39 13.61 14.25 9.41
N GLY A 40 14.43 14.00 10.44
CA GLY A 40 15.80 13.48 10.27
C GLY A 40 15.86 12.01 9.80
N ARG A 41 14.73 11.34 9.66
CA ARG A 41 14.62 9.98 9.10
C ARG A 41 14.14 9.98 7.66
N LEU A 42 13.93 11.15 7.05
CA LEU A 42 13.46 11.28 5.69
C LEU A 42 14.58 11.75 4.77
N GLU A 43 14.76 11.03 3.66
CA GLU A 43 15.69 11.37 2.61
C GLU A 43 14.90 11.58 1.31
N ILE A 44 14.97 12.78 0.74
CA ILE A 44 14.30 13.11 -0.53
C ILE A 44 15.34 13.04 -1.64
N SER A 45 14.98 12.38 -2.73
CA SER A 45 15.80 12.29 -3.94
C SER A 45 14.99 12.66 -5.18
N TYR A 46 15.65 13.31 -6.13
CA TYR A 46 15.08 13.72 -7.41
C TYR A 46 16.10 13.43 -8.51
N LYS A 47 15.66 12.84 -9.63
CA LYS A 47 16.55 12.42 -10.74
C LYS A 47 17.76 11.56 -10.29
N ASN A 48 17.56 10.66 -9.31
CA ASN A 48 18.58 9.82 -8.69
C ASN A 48 19.65 10.54 -7.85
N GLU A 49 19.47 11.82 -7.51
CA GLU A 49 20.35 12.53 -6.58
C GLU A 49 19.63 12.84 -5.28
N VAL A 50 20.32 12.60 -4.15
CA VAL A 50 19.82 12.95 -2.82
C VAL A 50 19.96 14.45 -2.63
N LEU A 51 18.84 15.11 -2.32
CA LEU A 51 18.82 16.55 -2.16
C LEU A 51 19.23 16.93 -0.73
N PRO A 52 20.14 17.92 -0.56
CA PRO A 52 20.48 18.41 0.76
C PRO A 52 19.35 19.27 1.32
N ASP A 53 19.23 19.34 2.65
CA ASP A 53 18.10 19.96 3.36
C ASP A 53 17.98 21.47 3.05
N ASP A 54 19.10 22.13 2.77
CA ASP A 54 19.21 23.56 2.46
C ASP A 54 18.99 23.91 0.97
N ALA A 55 18.79 22.92 0.10
CA ALA A 55 18.53 23.16 -1.31
C ALA A 55 17.15 23.79 -1.54
N LEU A 56 17.10 24.79 -2.41
CA LEU A 56 15.86 25.34 -2.94
C LEU A 56 15.34 24.44 -4.07
N LEU A 57 14.04 24.14 -4.05
CA LEU A 57 13.41 23.30 -5.08
C LEU A 57 13.55 23.89 -6.50
N SER A 58 13.60 25.22 -6.59
CA SER A 58 13.84 25.95 -7.84
C SER A 58 15.26 25.74 -8.40
N ASP A 59 16.26 25.59 -7.54
CA ASP A 59 17.67 25.42 -7.95
C ASP A 59 17.96 24.00 -8.42
N VAL A 60 17.16 23.04 -7.92
CA VAL A 60 17.18 21.63 -8.32
C VAL A 60 16.39 21.39 -9.63
N GLY A 61 15.61 22.38 -10.07
CA GLY A 61 14.80 22.31 -11.29
C GLY A 61 13.59 21.38 -11.15
N VAL A 62 12.98 21.38 -9.96
CA VAL A 62 11.70 20.72 -9.70
C VAL A 62 10.58 21.63 -10.18
N GLU A 63 9.70 21.12 -11.04
CA GLU A 63 8.53 21.82 -11.57
C GLU A 63 7.23 21.33 -10.90
N ASP A 64 6.17 22.11 -11.04
CA ASP A 64 4.86 21.79 -10.44
C ASP A 64 4.38 20.42 -10.96
N GLU A 65 3.85 19.58 -10.07
CA GLU A 65 3.46 18.18 -10.32
C GLU A 65 4.61 17.17 -10.52
N ASP A 66 5.87 17.54 -10.27
CA ASP A 66 6.99 16.60 -10.38
C ASP A 66 6.95 15.47 -9.33
N LEU A 67 7.48 14.33 -9.75
CA LEU A 67 7.65 13.14 -8.93
C LEU A 67 9.04 13.12 -8.29
N MET A 68 9.07 13.04 -6.96
CA MET A 68 10.28 12.88 -6.16
C MET A 68 10.22 11.57 -5.36
N ALA A 69 11.35 10.95 -5.08
CA ALA A 69 11.41 9.73 -4.28
C ALA A 69 11.71 10.09 -2.82
N LEU A 70 10.87 9.61 -1.90
CA LEU A 70 11.01 9.77 -0.46
C LEU A 70 11.43 8.44 0.17
N ARG A 71 12.61 8.35 0.75
CA ARG A 71 13.08 7.17 1.46
C ARG A 71 13.01 7.40 2.97
N VAL A 72 12.41 6.44 3.68
CA VAL A 72 12.41 6.40 5.16
C VAL A 72 13.61 5.61 5.64
N LEU A 73 14.49 6.24 6.41
CA LEU A 73 15.64 5.58 7.03
C LEU A 73 15.20 4.77 8.27
N PRO A 74 15.75 3.56 8.47
CA PRO A 74 15.49 2.76 9.66
C PRO A 74 15.96 3.52 10.92
N ALA A 75 15.20 3.39 12.02
CA ALA A 75 15.55 4.03 13.28
C ALA A 75 16.90 3.50 13.77
N GLU A 76 17.85 4.40 14.08
CA GLU A 76 19.09 4.00 14.74
C GLU A 76 18.75 3.37 16.10
N ALA A 77 19.22 2.13 16.30
CA ALA A 77 19.16 1.47 17.59
C ALA A 77 19.92 2.33 18.60
N THR A 78 19.23 2.83 19.62
CA THR A 78 19.82 3.54 20.76
C THR A 78 20.79 2.61 21.46
N GLY A 79 22.07 2.74 21.14
CA GLY A 79 23.16 2.19 21.92
C GLY A 79 23.23 2.92 23.25
N SER A 80 22.88 2.20 24.31
CA SER A 80 23.01 2.61 25.70
C SER A 80 24.46 3.00 26.03
N ALA A 81 24.77 4.29 26.02
CA ALA A 81 25.98 4.82 26.63
C ALA A 81 25.68 5.15 28.09
N VAL A 82 26.02 4.20 28.96
CA VAL A 82 26.07 4.35 30.42
C VAL A 82 26.99 5.51 30.77
N GLY A 83 26.52 6.36 31.68
CA GLY A 83 27.19 7.58 32.08
C GLY A 83 28.51 7.36 32.82
N TYR A 84 29.39 8.35 32.69
CA TYR A 84 30.14 8.87 33.81
C TYR A 84 29.99 10.39 33.82
N SER A 85 29.55 10.87 34.97
CA SER A 85 29.35 12.26 35.29
C SER A 85 30.62 12.89 35.86
N GLN A 86 30.65 14.21 35.74
CA GLN A 86 31.27 15.21 36.64
C GLN A 86 32.63 15.81 36.26
N GLN A 87 32.51 17.09 35.91
CA GLN A 87 33.24 18.24 36.46
C GLN A 87 34.72 18.39 36.12
N GLU A 88 35.00 19.41 35.32
CA GLU A 88 35.82 20.61 35.62
C GLU A 88 36.29 21.12 34.25
N GLY A 89 35.92 22.31 33.82
CA GLY A 89 36.38 23.57 34.39
C GLY A 89 36.67 24.47 33.20
N GLN A 90 35.97 25.59 33.13
CA GLN A 90 36.36 26.70 32.27
C GLN A 90 37.81 27.05 32.59
N LEU A 91 38.68 27.13 31.58
CA LEU A 91 39.75 28.12 31.45
C LEU A 91 40.49 27.89 30.12
N GLN A 92 40.85 29.01 29.49
CA GLN A 92 41.77 29.17 28.35
C GLN A 92 41.16 29.10 26.94
N GLN A 93 40.50 30.20 26.58
CA GLN A 93 40.85 30.87 25.32
C GLN A 93 42.36 31.20 25.30
N GLN A 94 42.92 31.16 24.09
CA GLN A 94 44.28 31.55 23.66
C GLN A 94 45.37 30.49 23.79
N GLY A 95 45.66 29.86 22.64
CA GLY A 95 46.94 29.19 22.43
C GLY A 95 46.93 28.20 21.27
N GLN A 96 47.50 28.62 20.13
CA GLN A 96 48.09 27.74 19.12
C GLN A 96 47.12 26.98 18.19
N ARG A 97 46.56 27.74 17.25
CA ARG A 97 46.65 27.36 15.83
C ARG A 97 48.12 27.13 15.48
N ARG A 98 48.57 25.87 15.35
CA ARG A 98 49.58 25.43 14.36
C ARG A 98 49.92 23.93 14.49
N SER A 99 49.77 23.24 13.35
CA SER A 99 50.46 21.98 12.97
C SER A 99 50.19 20.69 13.75
N ARG A 100 49.08 19.97 13.43
CA ARG A 100 48.97 18.51 13.66
C ARG A 100 48.13 17.74 12.62
N GLY A 101 48.09 18.19 11.37
CA GLY A 101 47.31 17.56 10.29
C GLY A 101 48.09 16.66 9.33
N GLY A 102 49.04 15.84 9.78
CA GLY A 102 49.92 15.11 8.85
C GLY A 102 50.17 13.62 9.11
N LEU A 103 50.03 13.13 10.36
CA LEU A 103 50.47 11.77 10.69
C LEU A 103 49.36 10.72 10.50
N GLY A 104 48.14 11.02 10.96
CA GLY A 104 46.99 10.10 10.81
C GLY A 104 46.58 9.88 9.36
N GLU A 105 46.71 10.92 8.53
CA GLU A 105 46.41 10.84 7.10
C GLU A 105 47.45 10.00 6.34
N ARG A 106 48.72 10.05 6.76
CA ARG A 106 49.79 9.20 6.22
C ARG A 106 49.59 7.73 6.58
N ILE A 107 49.20 7.44 7.82
CA ILE A 107 48.90 6.07 8.29
C ILE A 107 47.70 5.49 7.53
N ARG A 108 46.62 6.28 7.34
CA ARG A 108 45.46 5.88 6.53
C ARG A 108 45.83 5.64 5.07
N ARG A 109 46.72 6.46 4.49
CA ARG A 109 47.18 6.34 3.09
C ARG A 109 48.07 5.11 2.89
N SER A 110 48.93 4.77 3.85
CA SER A 110 49.74 3.53 3.82
C SER A 110 48.92 2.26 4.00
N LEU A 111 47.85 2.30 4.83
CA LEU A 111 46.91 1.17 4.97
C LEU A 111 46.07 0.95 3.69
N ARG A 112 45.62 2.04 3.06
CA ARG A 112 44.82 1.96 1.83
C ARG A 112 45.62 1.43 0.63
N ALA A 113 46.93 1.65 0.63
CA ALA A 113 47.85 1.12 -0.39
C ALA A 113 48.24 -0.35 -0.18
N SER A 114 47.95 -0.93 0.99
CA SER A 114 48.24 -2.33 1.33
C SER A 114 47.01 -3.24 1.28
N LEU A 115 45.84 -2.69 0.91
CA LEU A 115 44.67 -3.49 0.54
C LEU A 115 44.94 -4.16 -0.81
N PRO A 116 44.79 -5.49 -0.94
CA PRO A 116 44.98 -6.18 -2.20
C PRO A 116 44.07 -5.56 -3.26
N ARG A 117 44.65 -5.13 -4.38
CA ARG A 117 43.88 -4.68 -5.53
C ARG A 117 43.15 -5.90 -6.06
N VAL A 118 41.87 -6.04 -5.72
CA VAL A 118 41.02 -7.09 -6.30
C VAL A 118 41.05 -6.90 -7.81
N SER A 119 41.62 -7.87 -8.50
CA SER A 119 41.71 -7.87 -9.96
C SER A 119 40.31 -7.87 -10.57
N GLU A 120 40.17 -7.33 -11.77
CA GLU A 120 38.89 -7.41 -12.51
C GLU A 120 38.44 -8.87 -12.69
N GLU A 121 39.38 -9.81 -12.84
CA GLU A 121 39.09 -11.25 -12.89
C GLU A 121 38.50 -11.80 -11.58
N GLU A 122 39.01 -11.38 -10.42
CA GLU A 122 38.45 -11.77 -9.12
C GLU A 122 37.07 -11.16 -8.88
N ARG A 123 36.83 -9.92 -9.33
CA ARG A 123 35.49 -9.30 -9.29
C ARG A 123 34.50 -10.04 -10.19
N GLN A 124 34.93 -10.47 -11.38
CA GLN A 124 34.09 -11.24 -12.30
C GLN A 124 33.76 -12.62 -11.73
N ARG A 125 34.73 -13.32 -11.12
CA ARG A 125 34.48 -14.59 -10.42
C ARG A 125 33.54 -14.42 -9.23
N GLN A 126 33.72 -13.35 -8.44
CA GLN A 126 32.85 -13.05 -7.30
C GLN A 126 31.40 -12.80 -7.77
N ARG A 127 31.21 -11.99 -8.82
CA ARG A 127 29.88 -11.76 -9.42
C ARG A 127 29.25 -13.04 -9.98
N TYR A 128 30.05 -13.90 -10.62
CA TYR A 128 29.57 -15.19 -11.12
C TYR A 128 29.11 -16.09 -9.97
N ILE A 129 29.90 -16.19 -8.90
CA ILE A 129 29.56 -16.95 -7.70
C ILE A 129 28.30 -16.39 -7.03
N GLU A 130 28.20 -15.06 -6.88
CA GLU A 130 27.02 -14.39 -6.33
C GLU A 130 25.77 -14.66 -7.17
N SER A 131 25.89 -14.64 -8.50
CA SER A 131 24.78 -14.96 -9.41
C SER A 131 24.34 -16.43 -9.27
N GLN A 132 25.27 -17.37 -9.09
CA GLN A 132 24.96 -18.78 -8.90
C GLN A 132 24.29 -19.04 -7.55
N ILE A 133 24.80 -18.42 -6.48
CA ILE A 133 24.20 -18.50 -5.13
C ILE A 133 22.80 -17.88 -5.13
N SER A 134 22.63 -16.72 -5.78
CA SER A 134 21.32 -16.08 -5.90
C SER A 134 20.34 -16.97 -6.64
N ALA A 135 20.73 -17.54 -7.79
CA ALA A 135 19.88 -18.45 -8.55
C ALA A 135 19.51 -19.71 -7.74
N GLN A 136 20.47 -20.26 -6.99
CA GLN A 136 20.22 -21.39 -6.11
C GLN A 136 19.24 -21.04 -4.99
N ASN A 137 19.44 -19.92 -4.28
CA ASN A 137 18.55 -19.46 -3.23
C ASN A 137 17.13 -19.20 -3.74
N ILE A 138 16.99 -18.63 -4.95
CA ILE A 138 15.69 -18.42 -5.60
C ILE A 138 15.03 -19.77 -5.89
N SER A 139 15.77 -20.74 -6.43
CA SER A 139 15.25 -22.07 -6.74
C SER A 139 14.85 -22.84 -5.49
N GLU A 140 15.65 -22.77 -4.42
CA GLU A 140 15.34 -23.40 -3.13
C GLU A 140 14.12 -22.76 -2.48
N ASN A 141 14.02 -21.43 -2.53
CA ASN A 141 12.84 -20.72 -2.05
C ASN A 141 11.59 -21.09 -2.83
N MET A 142 11.68 -21.23 -4.16
CA MET A 142 10.58 -21.67 -5.01
C MET A 142 10.14 -23.10 -4.67
N ALA A 143 11.10 -24.03 -4.51
CA ALA A 143 10.80 -25.41 -4.12
C ALA A 143 10.13 -25.48 -2.74
N ARG A 144 10.61 -24.70 -1.77
CA ARG A 144 9.97 -24.58 -0.45
C ARG A 144 8.57 -23.99 -0.53
N ALA A 145 8.37 -22.96 -1.36
CA ALA A 145 7.04 -22.40 -1.56
C ALA A 145 6.08 -23.46 -2.14
N PHE A 146 6.53 -24.33 -3.05
CA PHE A 146 5.69 -25.42 -3.58
C PHE A 146 5.29 -26.45 -2.53
N GLU A 147 6.18 -26.75 -1.58
CA GLU A 147 5.92 -27.73 -0.51
C GLU A 147 5.12 -27.14 0.66
N GLU A 148 5.45 -25.91 1.07
CA GLU A 148 4.91 -25.25 2.26
C GLU A 148 3.65 -24.43 1.97
N SER A 149 3.53 -23.87 0.76
CA SER A 149 2.43 -22.97 0.37
C SER A 149 2.01 -23.17 -1.09
N PRO A 150 1.49 -24.36 -1.44
CA PRO A 150 1.04 -24.67 -2.81
C PRO A 150 -0.03 -23.67 -3.31
N GLU A 151 -0.81 -23.05 -2.42
CA GLU A 151 -1.75 -21.98 -2.71
C GLU A 151 -1.11 -20.74 -3.33
N SER A 152 0.20 -20.52 -3.17
CA SER A 152 0.92 -19.45 -3.90
C SER A 152 0.99 -19.71 -5.41
N PHE A 153 0.71 -20.94 -5.84
CA PHE A 153 0.75 -21.39 -7.23
C PHE A 153 -0.64 -21.77 -7.78
N VAL A 154 -1.68 -21.73 -6.94
CA VAL A 154 -3.07 -22.04 -7.30
C VAL A 154 -3.88 -20.75 -7.28
N ARG A 155 -4.71 -20.53 -8.31
CA ARG A 155 -5.57 -19.35 -8.36
C ARG A 155 -6.61 -19.41 -7.25
N VAL A 156 -6.71 -18.35 -6.45
CA VAL A 156 -7.68 -18.24 -5.37
C VAL A 156 -9.02 -17.84 -5.98
N LEU A 157 -10.07 -18.61 -5.69
CA LEU A 157 -11.42 -18.29 -6.12
C LEU A 157 -11.97 -17.14 -5.27
N MET A 158 -12.56 -16.16 -5.93
CA MET A 158 -13.23 -15.05 -5.27
C MET A 158 -14.54 -15.52 -4.63
N LEU A 159 -14.91 -14.92 -3.51
CA LEU A 159 -16.08 -15.33 -2.72
C LEU A 159 -17.37 -14.77 -3.33
N TYR A 160 -18.23 -15.66 -3.82
CA TYR A 160 -19.56 -15.30 -4.32
C TYR A 160 -20.64 -16.12 -3.62
N ILE A 161 -21.84 -15.55 -3.50
CA ILE A 161 -23.06 -16.24 -3.07
C ILE A 161 -24.21 -15.96 -4.05
N ASP A 162 -25.15 -16.89 -4.13
CA ASP A 162 -26.41 -16.65 -4.83
C ASP A 162 -27.36 -15.84 -3.95
N THR A 163 -27.96 -14.81 -4.55
CA THR A 163 -28.95 -13.94 -3.91
C THR A 163 -30.12 -13.68 -4.86
N GLU A 164 -31.23 -13.16 -4.35
CA GLU A 164 -32.31 -12.64 -5.20
C GLU A 164 -32.66 -11.20 -4.80
N VAL A 165 -32.73 -10.31 -5.79
CA VAL A 165 -33.17 -8.92 -5.60
C VAL A 165 -34.45 -8.73 -6.41
N ASN A 166 -35.56 -8.43 -5.73
CA ASN A 166 -36.87 -8.29 -6.38
C ASN A 166 -37.25 -9.52 -7.26
N ASN A 167 -37.01 -10.73 -6.74
CA ASN A 167 -37.23 -12.03 -7.41
C ASN A 167 -36.34 -12.29 -8.64
N VAL A 168 -35.28 -11.51 -8.83
CA VAL A 168 -34.30 -11.70 -9.88
C VAL A 168 -33.03 -12.27 -9.26
N PRO A 169 -32.52 -13.43 -9.74
CA PRO A 169 -31.25 -13.99 -9.27
C PRO A 169 -30.07 -13.06 -9.58
N VAL A 170 -29.22 -12.84 -8.57
CA VAL A 170 -28.04 -11.98 -8.63
C VAL A 170 -26.91 -12.67 -7.88
N LYS A 171 -25.72 -12.71 -8.48
CA LYS A 171 -24.51 -13.22 -7.81
C LYS A 171 -23.87 -12.07 -7.05
N ALA A 172 -23.80 -12.20 -5.73
CA ALA A 172 -23.20 -11.19 -4.87
C ALA A 172 -21.74 -11.55 -4.60
N PHE A 173 -20.84 -10.63 -4.94
CA PHE A 173 -19.43 -10.70 -4.58
C PHE A 173 -19.25 -10.25 -3.12
N ILE A 174 -18.57 -11.05 -2.31
CA ILE A 174 -18.33 -10.77 -0.90
C ILE A 174 -16.97 -10.12 -0.72
N ASP A 175 -16.95 -8.86 -0.29
CA ASP A 175 -15.72 -8.08 -0.17
C ASP A 175 -15.69 -7.31 1.16
N SER A 176 -14.89 -7.78 2.10
CA SER A 176 -14.67 -7.11 3.38
C SER A 176 -13.72 -5.91 3.28
N GLY A 177 -12.98 -5.78 2.18
CA GLY A 177 -12.10 -4.63 1.88
C GLY A 177 -12.88 -3.42 1.36
N ALA A 178 -14.05 -3.63 0.77
CA ALA A 178 -14.93 -2.55 0.36
C ALA A 178 -15.70 -1.96 1.54
N GLN A 179 -15.56 -0.65 1.78
CA GLN A 179 -16.29 0.02 2.84
C GLN A 179 -17.81 0.07 2.60
N THR A 180 -18.25 0.15 1.34
CA THR A 180 -19.64 0.35 0.96
C THR A 180 -20.12 -0.72 0.00
N THR A 181 -21.34 -1.20 0.18
CA THR A 181 -22.03 -2.12 -0.74
C THR A 181 -22.46 -1.37 -2.01
N VAL A 182 -22.22 -1.99 -3.16
CA VAL A 182 -22.41 -1.38 -4.48
C VAL A 182 -23.18 -2.32 -5.41
N MET A 183 -24.03 -1.77 -6.27
CA MET A 183 -24.71 -2.50 -7.33
C MET A 183 -24.48 -1.81 -8.67
N SER A 184 -24.29 -2.59 -9.74
CA SER A 184 -24.18 -2.02 -11.09
C SER A 184 -25.54 -1.50 -11.58
N ARG A 185 -25.51 -0.46 -12.42
CA ARG A 185 -26.71 0.07 -13.09
C ARG A 185 -27.48 -1.02 -13.82
N ALA A 186 -26.78 -1.86 -14.60
CA ALA A 186 -27.40 -2.93 -15.37
C ALA A 186 -28.13 -3.94 -14.48
N CYS A 187 -27.55 -4.28 -13.32
CA CYS A 187 -28.20 -5.13 -12.32
C CYS A 187 -29.44 -4.46 -11.72
N ALA A 188 -29.35 -3.18 -11.34
CA ALA A 188 -30.49 -2.43 -10.79
C ALA A 188 -31.66 -2.27 -11.79
N ASP A 189 -31.35 -2.06 -13.08
CA ASP A 189 -32.31 -2.06 -14.19
C ASP A 189 -32.98 -3.44 -14.35
N ARG A 190 -32.18 -4.52 -14.40
CA ARG A 190 -32.65 -5.91 -14.53
C ARG A 190 -33.54 -6.35 -13.35
N CYS A 191 -33.18 -5.92 -12.14
CA CYS A 191 -33.97 -6.16 -10.94
C CYS A 191 -35.19 -5.23 -10.83
N GLY A 192 -35.32 -4.23 -11.71
CA GLY A 192 -36.43 -3.27 -11.73
C GLY A 192 -36.44 -2.30 -10.55
N ILE A 193 -35.33 -2.14 -9.83
CA ILE A 193 -35.25 -1.33 -8.60
C ILE A 193 -34.74 0.09 -8.84
N MET A 194 -34.52 0.51 -10.09
CA MET A 194 -34.09 1.88 -10.42
C MET A 194 -35.00 2.98 -9.83
N ARG A 195 -36.29 2.67 -9.64
CA ARG A 195 -37.26 3.56 -8.97
C ARG A 195 -36.90 3.91 -7.52
N LEU A 196 -36.05 3.11 -6.88
CA LEU A 196 -35.60 3.29 -5.49
C LEU A 196 -34.30 4.09 -5.40
N VAL A 197 -33.66 4.39 -6.53
CA VAL A 197 -32.37 5.09 -6.57
C VAL A 197 -32.60 6.58 -6.34
N ASP A 198 -32.06 7.07 -5.24
CA ASP A 198 -32.05 8.48 -4.88
C ASP A 198 -30.85 9.18 -5.52
N SER A 199 -31.10 9.94 -6.59
CA SER A 199 -30.08 10.67 -7.35
C SER A 199 -29.47 11.85 -6.59
N ARG A 200 -30.03 12.26 -5.45
CA ARG A 200 -29.41 13.30 -4.59
C ARG A 200 -28.08 12.83 -3.99
N PHE A 201 -27.86 11.52 -3.95
CA PHE A 201 -26.62 10.87 -3.51
C PHE A 201 -25.74 10.46 -4.70
N ALA A 202 -25.96 11.04 -5.88
CA ALA A 202 -25.07 10.87 -7.02
C ALA A 202 -23.72 11.55 -6.75
N GLY A 203 -22.65 11.00 -7.32
CA GLY A 203 -21.29 11.47 -7.11
C GLY A 203 -20.27 10.64 -7.87
N VAL A 204 -19.00 10.73 -7.49
CA VAL A 204 -17.94 9.89 -8.05
C VAL A 204 -17.44 8.96 -6.94
N ALA A 205 -17.37 7.66 -7.23
CA ALA A 205 -16.81 6.69 -6.29
C ALA A 205 -15.29 6.86 -6.26
N VAL A 206 -14.75 7.28 -5.12
CA VAL A 206 -13.31 7.38 -4.88
C VAL A 206 -12.81 6.01 -4.42
N GLY A 207 -11.76 5.48 -5.06
CA GLY A 207 -11.06 4.26 -4.61
C GLY A 207 -11.16 3.04 -5.53
N VAL A 208 -12.06 3.01 -6.53
CA VAL A 208 -12.12 1.94 -7.54
C VAL A 208 -12.45 2.55 -8.89
N GLY A 209 -11.41 3.02 -9.60
CA GLY A 209 -11.46 3.47 -11.00
C GLY A 209 -12.68 4.28 -11.42
N SER A 210 -12.66 5.61 -11.23
CA SER A 210 -13.48 6.62 -11.93
C SER A 210 -14.99 6.30 -12.17
N ALA A 211 -15.61 5.44 -11.38
CA ALA A 211 -16.99 5.02 -11.60
C ALA A 211 -17.97 6.10 -11.10
N GLN A 212 -18.94 6.44 -11.94
CA GLN A 212 -19.93 7.44 -11.59
C GLN A 212 -21.03 6.79 -10.72
N ILE A 213 -21.23 7.29 -9.52
CA ILE A 213 -22.37 6.92 -8.66
C ILE A 213 -23.61 7.64 -9.20
N LEU A 214 -24.58 6.85 -9.66
CA LEU A 214 -25.87 7.36 -10.15
C LEU A 214 -26.79 7.79 -9.00
N GLY A 215 -26.63 7.18 -7.84
CA GLY A 215 -27.40 7.48 -6.64
C GLY A 215 -27.31 6.35 -5.62
N ARG A 216 -28.17 6.40 -4.60
CA ARG A 216 -28.19 5.41 -3.52
C ARG A 216 -29.58 4.82 -3.33
N VAL A 217 -29.64 3.51 -3.17
CA VAL A 217 -30.81 2.80 -2.62
C VAL A 217 -30.65 2.75 -1.11
N HIS A 218 -31.52 3.44 -0.38
CA HIS A 218 -31.42 3.52 1.08
C HIS A 218 -31.77 2.19 1.76
N ILE A 219 -32.76 1.49 1.21
CA ILE A 219 -33.22 0.19 1.70
C ILE A 219 -33.88 -0.59 0.57
N ALA A 220 -33.43 -1.82 0.36
CA ALA A 220 -34.08 -2.81 -0.49
C ALA A 220 -33.90 -4.21 0.14
N PRO A 221 -34.95 -5.04 0.18
CA PRO A 221 -34.83 -6.43 0.59
C PRO A 221 -34.01 -7.22 -0.43
N ILE A 222 -32.95 -7.87 0.03
CA ILE A 222 -32.16 -8.86 -0.71
C ILE A 222 -32.40 -10.22 -0.07
N LYS A 223 -32.84 -11.20 -0.85
CA LYS A 223 -33.01 -12.55 -0.38
C LYS A 223 -31.66 -13.27 -0.41
N ILE A 224 -31.26 -13.83 0.72
CA ILE A 224 -30.03 -14.61 0.87
C ILE A 224 -30.44 -15.92 1.56
N GLY A 225 -30.20 -17.04 0.90
CA GLY A 225 -30.79 -18.33 1.30
C GLY A 225 -32.32 -18.25 1.33
N THR A 226 -32.90 -18.47 2.51
CA THR A 226 -34.35 -18.44 2.74
C THR A 226 -34.88 -17.14 3.32
N GLN A 227 -33.98 -16.21 3.70
CA GLN A 227 -34.31 -15.00 4.45
C GLN A 227 -34.15 -13.72 3.63
N LEU A 228 -34.83 -12.64 4.06
CA LEU A 228 -34.78 -11.32 3.44
C LEU A 228 -34.01 -10.33 4.32
N TYR A 229 -32.96 -9.74 3.76
CA TYR A 229 -32.09 -8.79 4.43
C TYR A 229 -32.29 -7.39 3.87
N ASN A 230 -32.57 -6.44 4.75
CA ASN A 230 -32.70 -5.04 4.36
C ASN A 230 -31.31 -4.42 4.15
N CYS A 231 -30.95 -4.18 2.88
CA CYS A 231 -29.65 -3.66 2.49
C CYS A 231 -29.77 -2.28 1.84
N GLY A 232 -28.82 -1.41 2.13
CA GLY A 232 -28.65 -0.13 1.45
C GLY A 232 -27.36 -0.14 0.65
N PHE A 233 -27.38 0.37 -0.58
CA PHE A 233 -26.24 0.29 -1.48
C PHE A 233 -26.23 1.43 -2.50
N SER A 234 -25.04 1.77 -2.97
CA SER A 234 -24.86 2.77 -4.03
C SER A 234 -24.97 2.11 -5.39
N VAL A 235 -25.60 2.79 -6.36
CA VAL A 235 -25.70 2.30 -7.74
C VAL A 235 -24.68 3.03 -8.59
N ILE A 236 -23.84 2.29 -9.30
CA ILE A 236 -22.76 2.86 -10.13
C ILE A 236 -22.94 2.53 -11.62
N ASP A 237 -22.50 3.45 -12.47
CA ASP A 237 -22.33 3.25 -13.91
C ASP A 237 -20.84 2.98 -14.20
N GLY A 238 -20.54 1.88 -14.89
CA GLY A 238 -19.17 1.53 -15.30
C GLY A 238 -18.55 0.27 -14.67
N ALA A 239 -19.09 -0.27 -13.58
CA ALA A 239 -18.70 -1.62 -13.13
C ALA A 239 -19.43 -2.68 -13.98
N GLN A 240 -18.84 -3.02 -15.12
CA GLN A 240 -19.44 -3.97 -16.06
C GLN A 240 -19.37 -5.41 -15.54
N ASP A 241 -18.37 -5.72 -14.73
CA ASP A 241 -18.12 -7.09 -14.32
C ASP A 241 -18.95 -7.45 -13.09
N ILE A 242 -18.88 -6.69 -11.99
CA ILE A 242 -19.55 -7.06 -10.74
C ILE A 242 -20.99 -6.54 -10.70
N GLU A 243 -21.97 -7.45 -10.61
CA GLU A 243 -23.39 -7.10 -10.51
C GLU A 243 -23.76 -6.48 -9.16
N LEU A 244 -23.38 -7.14 -8.07
CA LEU A 244 -23.62 -6.73 -6.69
C LEU A 244 -22.39 -7.08 -5.86
N LEU A 245 -21.87 -6.10 -5.13
CA LEU A 245 -20.77 -6.24 -4.19
C LEU A 245 -21.32 -5.98 -2.78
N LEU A 246 -21.25 -7.00 -1.92
CA LEU A 246 -21.60 -6.90 -0.51
C LEU A 246 -20.37 -6.47 0.31
N GLY A 247 -20.37 -5.19 0.66
CA GLY A 247 -19.28 -4.54 1.38
C GLY A 247 -19.35 -4.75 2.88
N LEU A 248 -18.33 -4.24 3.57
CA LEU A 248 -18.18 -4.32 5.02
C LEU A 248 -19.35 -3.66 5.77
N ASP A 249 -20.00 -2.64 5.19
CA ASP A 249 -21.18 -1.98 5.78
C ASP A 249 -22.34 -2.96 5.99
N MET A 250 -22.67 -3.78 4.99
CA MET A 250 -23.76 -4.77 5.08
C MET A 250 -23.33 -6.03 5.81
N LEU A 251 -22.07 -6.46 5.64
CA LEU A 251 -21.51 -7.59 6.40
C LEU A 251 -21.55 -7.32 7.91
N ARG A 252 -21.11 -6.13 8.35
CA ARG A 252 -21.20 -5.74 9.77
C ARG A 252 -22.63 -5.56 10.25
N ARG A 253 -23.48 -4.94 9.43
CA ARG A 253 -24.90 -4.69 9.79
C ARG A 253 -25.65 -5.97 10.10
N HIS A 254 -25.42 -7.03 9.32
CA HIS A 254 -26.10 -8.32 9.48
C HIS A 254 -25.24 -9.36 10.20
N GLN A 255 -24.21 -8.90 10.93
CA GLN A 255 -23.32 -9.73 11.77
C GLN A 255 -22.76 -10.95 11.02
N ALA A 256 -22.39 -10.76 9.75
CA ALA A 256 -21.95 -11.85 8.91
C ALA A 256 -20.58 -12.40 9.35
N MET A 257 -20.40 -13.71 9.18
CA MET A 257 -19.12 -14.40 9.37
C MET A 257 -18.73 -15.10 8.07
N ILE A 258 -17.57 -14.73 7.54
CA ILE A 258 -16.96 -15.39 6.38
C ILE A 258 -16.20 -16.60 6.91
N ASP A 259 -16.75 -17.80 6.72
CA ASP A 259 -16.17 -19.05 7.18
C ASP A 259 -15.46 -19.75 6.03
N LEU A 260 -14.17 -19.42 5.87
CA LEU A 260 -13.29 -20.02 4.87
C LEU A 260 -12.94 -21.48 5.19
N ARG A 261 -13.20 -21.96 6.41
CA ARG A 261 -12.95 -23.36 6.77
C ARG A 261 -14.05 -24.27 6.23
N ASN A 262 -15.30 -23.82 6.31
CA ASN A 262 -16.46 -24.56 5.81
C ASN A 262 -16.96 -24.07 4.44
N ASP A 263 -16.27 -23.09 3.84
CA ASP A 263 -16.57 -22.49 2.54
C ASP A 263 -18.00 -21.92 2.45
N CYS A 264 -18.40 -21.16 3.48
CA CYS A 264 -19.72 -20.55 3.55
C CYS A 264 -19.75 -19.17 4.23
N LEU A 265 -20.80 -18.41 3.95
CA LEU A 265 -21.17 -17.20 4.64
C LEU A 265 -22.26 -17.52 5.67
N HIS A 266 -21.99 -17.22 6.94
CA HIS A 266 -23.02 -17.15 7.97
C HIS A 266 -23.54 -15.71 8.01
N ILE A 267 -24.85 -15.50 8.03
CA ILE A 267 -25.43 -14.16 8.06
C ILE A 267 -26.75 -14.12 8.82
N GLY A 268 -26.97 -13.04 9.56
CA GLY A 268 -28.25 -12.74 10.19
C GLY A 268 -28.53 -13.45 11.52
N GLU A 269 -29.70 -13.11 12.08
CA GLU A 269 -30.31 -13.79 13.21
C GLU A 269 -31.82 -13.99 12.91
N PRO A 270 -32.33 -15.24 12.82
CA PRO A 270 -31.63 -16.51 12.98
C PRO A 270 -30.55 -16.72 11.90
N GLU A 271 -29.48 -17.42 12.27
CA GLU A 271 -28.30 -17.65 11.41
C GLU A 271 -28.70 -18.41 10.13
N GLU A 272 -28.38 -17.82 8.98
CA GLU A 272 -28.47 -18.47 7.68
C GLU A 272 -27.07 -18.91 7.22
N LEU A 273 -26.94 -20.18 6.83
CA LEU A 273 -25.73 -20.75 6.25
C LEU A 273 -25.85 -20.76 4.72
N VAL A 274 -24.99 -19.99 4.05
CA VAL A 274 -25.00 -19.90 2.58
C VAL A 274 -23.63 -20.33 2.03
N PRO A 275 -23.55 -21.43 1.27
CA PRO A 275 -22.28 -21.87 0.70
C PRO A 275 -21.76 -20.86 -0.34
N PHE A 276 -20.44 -20.73 -0.42
CA PHE A 276 -19.82 -19.99 -1.52
C PHE A 276 -19.95 -20.76 -2.83
N LEU A 277 -19.97 -20.03 -3.94
CA LEU A 277 -20.06 -20.61 -5.27
C LEU A 277 -18.75 -21.27 -5.70
N SER A 278 -18.86 -22.42 -6.37
CA SER A 278 -17.71 -23.09 -6.98
C SER A 278 -17.20 -22.33 -8.21
N GLU A 279 -15.98 -22.64 -8.67
CA GLU A 279 -15.39 -22.04 -9.89
C GLU A 279 -16.32 -22.13 -11.12
N SER A 280 -17.07 -23.22 -11.25
CA SER A 280 -17.99 -23.43 -12.37
C SER A 280 -19.23 -22.53 -12.33
N GLU A 281 -19.55 -21.99 -11.16
CA GLU A 281 -20.76 -21.21 -10.88
C GLU A 281 -20.47 -19.72 -10.72
N THR A 282 -19.20 -19.35 -10.49
CA THR A 282 -18.76 -17.95 -10.49
C THR A 282 -18.75 -17.38 -11.91
N PRO A 283 -18.99 -16.07 -12.08
CA PRO A 283 -18.92 -15.43 -13.39
C PRO A 283 -17.54 -15.54 -14.04
N GLU A 284 -17.47 -15.64 -15.38
CA GLU A 284 -16.20 -15.86 -16.11
C GLU A 284 -15.12 -14.82 -15.82
N TYR A 285 -15.49 -13.55 -15.63
CA TYR A 285 -14.54 -12.49 -15.29
C TYR A 285 -13.87 -12.70 -13.92
N ALA A 286 -14.53 -13.39 -12.99
CA ALA A 286 -14.00 -13.72 -11.67
C ALA A 286 -13.09 -14.95 -11.66
N ARG A 287 -12.93 -15.64 -12.82
CA ARG A 287 -12.07 -16.82 -12.98
C ARG A 287 -10.64 -16.47 -13.44
N HIS A 288 -10.36 -15.19 -13.74
CA HIS A 288 -9.15 -14.80 -14.46
C HIS A 288 -8.11 -13.97 -13.68
N THR A 289 -8.44 -13.48 -12.49
CA THR A 289 -7.46 -12.90 -11.53
C THR A 289 -6.72 -13.98 -10.77
#